data_AF-A0A954F4R7-F1
#
_entry.id   AF-A0A954F4R7-F1
#
_cell.length_a   1.000
_cell.length_b   1.000
_cell.length_c   1.000
_cell.angle_alpha   90.00
_cell.angle_beta   90.00
_cell.angle_gamma   90.00
#
_symmetry.space_group_name_H-M   'P 1'
#
loop_
_entity.id
_entity.type
_entity.pdbx_description
1 polymer ?
#
loop_
_entity_poly.entity_id
_entity_poly.type
_entity_poly.pdbx_seq_one_letter_code
_entity_poly.pdbx_strand_id
1 'polypeptide(L)'
;MSQSEKASRRVLAGLCIEQNLPDKKIVKRWQESVHQGEFSPDECADEILENVGDRVDASPELLARAGGLERDFLMMSLQTGARGAIRSAKRKGKGFMAALVANLIGVGSYSLVLAILAILLRQKYSWSYDGWIDGFIRFVTDLF
;
A
#
# COMPACT_ATOMS: atom_id res chain seq x y z
N MET A 1 18.92 1.38 26.35
CA MET A 1 18.85 0.54 25.14
C MET A 1 18.70 1.42 23.92
N SER A 2 19.57 1.26 22.92
CA SER A 2 19.48 2.05 21.68
C SER A 2 18.31 1.59 20.79
N GLN A 3 17.85 2.41 19.84
CA GLN A 3 16.78 2.00 18.91
C GLN A 3 17.20 0.80 18.04
N SER A 4 18.48 0.76 17.66
CA SER A 4 19.06 -0.36 16.90
C SER A 4 18.99 -1.66 17.70
N GLU A 5 19.23 -1.57 19.00
CA GLU A 5 19.23 -2.72 19.92
C GLU A 5 17.81 -3.23 20.21
N LYS A 6 16.83 -2.33 20.29
CA LYS A 6 15.41 -2.72 20.31
C LYS A 6 15.00 -3.47 19.05
N ALA A 7 15.41 -2.97 17.89
CA ALA A 7 15.09 -3.59 16.61
C ALA A 7 15.71 -4.98 16.49
N SER A 8 16.99 -5.14 16.84
CA SER A 8 17.66 -6.44 16.78
C SER A 8 17.01 -7.47 17.72
N ARG A 9 16.69 -7.08 18.96
CA ARG A 9 16.00 -7.95 19.93
C ARG A 9 14.66 -8.46 19.40
N ARG A 10 13.83 -7.60 18.83
CA ARG A 10 12.51 -8.00 18.28
C ARG A 10 12.64 -8.98 17.13
N VAL A 11 13.59 -8.75 16.22
CA VAL A 11 13.85 -9.67 15.10
C VAL A 11 14.33 -11.02 15.61
N LEU A 12 15.25 -11.01 16.58
CA LEU A 12 15.78 -12.23 17.19
C LEU A 12 14.67 -13.02 17.91
N ALA A 13 13.84 -12.36 18.69
CA ALA A 13 12.68 -12.99 19.34
C ALA A 13 11.72 -13.63 18.32
N GLY A 14 11.46 -12.95 17.19
CA GLY A 14 10.66 -13.49 16.09
C GLY A 14 11.28 -14.75 15.48
N LEU A 15 12.59 -14.76 15.24
CA LEU A 15 13.32 -15.94 14.76
C LEU A 15 13.24 -17.10 15.77
N CYS A 16 13.37 -16.83 17.07
CA CYS A 16 13.21 -17.85 18.10
C CYS A 16 11.81 -18.50 18.06
N ILE A 17 10.76 -17.68 17.89
CA ILE A 17 9.38 -18.16 17.75
C ILE A 17 9.23 -19.05 16.50
N GLU A 18 9.79 -18.64 15.35
CA GLU A 18 9.76 -19.42 14.10
C GLU A 18 10.43 -20.80 14.27
N GLN A 19 11.53 -20.85 15.02
CA GLN A 19 12.25 -22.09 15.35
C GLN A 19 11.61 -22.90 16.48
N ASN A 20 10.42 -22.51 16.97
CA ASN A 20 9.71 -23.18 18.07
C ASN A 20 10.55 -23.35 19.35
N LEU A 21 11.48 -22.44 19.61
CA LEU A 21 12.32 -22.50 20.81
C LEU A 21 11.53 -22.14 22.09
N PRO A 22 10.78 -21.04 22.15
CA PRO A 22 10.11 -20.62 23.39
C PRO A 22 9.00 -21.57 23.80
N ASP A 23 8.60 -21.49 25.06
CA ASP A 23 7.46 -22.23 25.58
C ASP A 23 6.17 -21.86 24.83
N LYS A 24 5.45 -22.89 24.36
CA LYS A 24 4.20 -22.72 23.60
C LYS A 24 3.13 -21.93 24.36
N LYS A 25 3.16 -21.94 25.70
CA LYS A 25 2.23 -21.16 26.53
C LYS A 25 2.47 -19.66 26.41
N ILE A 26 3.74 -19.24 26.42
CA ILE A 26 4.15 -17.84 26.27
C ILE A 26 3.75 -17.34 24.88
N VAL A 27 4.05 -18.13 23.84
CA VAL A 27 3.69 -17.79 22.45
C VAL A 27 2.18 -17.62 22.29
N LYS A 28 1.37 -18.53 22.84
CA LYS A 28 -0.11 -18.42 22.77
C LYS A 28 -0.65 -17.19 23.48
N ARG A 29 -0.12 -16.86 24.67
CA ARG A 29 -0.53 -15.65 25.40
C ARG A 29 -0.23 -14.38 24.62
N TRP A 30 0.94 -14.30 23.99
CA TRP A 30 1.29 -13.16 23.15
C TRP A 30 0.48 -13.09 21.85
N GLN A 31 0.14 -14.23 21.24
CA GLN A 31 -0.80 -14.28 20.11
C GLN A 31 -2.18 -13.73 20.51
N GLU A 32 -2.68 -14.10 21.68
CA GLU A 32 -3.94 -13.57 22.22
C GLU A 32 -3.86 -12.05 22.48
N SER A 33 -2.75 -11.57 23.02
CA SER A 33 -2.50 -10.13 23.22
C SER A 33 -2.49 -9.35 21.90
N VAL A 34 -1.97 -9.95 20.81
CA VAL A 34 -2.07 -9.38 19.45
C VAL A 34 -3.52 -9.29 18.98
N HIS A 35 -4.32 -10.33 19.21
CA HIS A 35 -5.73 -10.32 18.84
C HIS A 35 -6.56 -9.31 19.62
N GLN A 36 -6.21 -9.05 20.88
CA GLN A 36 -6.87 -8.08 21.76
C GLN A 36 -6.40 -6.64 21.53
N GLY A 37 -5.34 -6.43 20.74
CA GLY A 37 -4.79 -5.09 20.48
C GLY A 37 -3.91 -4.54 21.62
N GLU A 38 -3.53 -5.40 22.56
CA GLU A 38 -2.71 -5.06 23.75
C GLU A 38 -1.24 -5.45 23.56
N PHE A 39 -0.82 -5.76 22.32
CA PHE A 39 0.51 -6.23 22.02
C PHE A 39 1.59 -5.16 22.22
N SER A 40 2.48 -5.42 23.18
CA SER A 40 3.71 -4.66 23.41
C SER A 40 4.90 -5.38 22.76
N PRO A 41 5.53 -4.82 21.69
CA PRO A 41 6.62 -5.48 21.00
C PRO A 41 7.89 -5.62 21.83
N ASP A 42 8.17 -4.64 22.71
CA ASP A 42 9.36 -4.65 23.56
C ASP A 42 9.22 -5.71 24.66
N GLU A 43 8.08 -5.73 25.38
CA GLU A 43 7.83 -6.71 26.43
C GLU A 43 7.77 -8.14 25.89
N CYS A 44 7.15 -8.36 24.73
CA CYS A 44 7.14 -9.66 24.08
C CYS A 44 8.56 -10.13 23.73
N ALA A 45 9.38 -9.24 23.13
CA ALA A 45 10.75 -9.59 22.79
C ALA A 45 11.58 -9.93 24.04
N ASP A 46 11.41 -9.15 25.12
CA ASP A 46 12.13 -9.37 26.36
C ASP A 46 11.75 -10.72 27.00
N GLU A 47 10.45 -11.02 27.13
CA GLU A 47 10.00 -12.26 27.75
C GLU A 47 10.33 -13.50 26.90
N ILE A 48 10.24 -13.40 25.58
CA ILE A 48 10.60 -14.50 24.67
C ILE A 48 12.10 -14.80 24.76
N LEU A 49 12.96 -13.78 24.74
CA LEU A 49 14.41 -13.97 24.82
C LEU A 49 14.83 -14.49 26.20
N GLU A 50 14.19 -14.00 27.27
CA GLU A 50 14.43 -14.50 28.63
C GLU A 50 14.04 -15.98 28.77
N ASN A 51 12.89 -16.38 28.21
CA ASN A 51 12.46 -17.78 28.24
C ASN A 51 13.39 -18.72 27.44
N VAL A 52 13.94 -18.24 26.31
CA VAL A 52 14.82 -19.07 25.49
C VAL A 52 16.21 -19.20 26.11
N GLY A 53 16.71 -18.14 26.76
CA GLY A 53 18.00 -18.09 27.45
C GLY A 53 19.17 -18.42 26.53
N ASP A 54 20.15 -19.17 27.05
CA ASP A 54 21.39 -19.52 26.33
C ASP A 54 21.19 -20.33 25.04
N ARG A 55 19.98 -20.88 24.83
CA ARG A 55 19.67 -21.63 23.60
C ARG A 55 19.59 -20.72 22.37
N VAL A 56 19.51 -19.40 22.56
CA VAL A 56 19.60 -18.42 21.47
C VAL A 56 20.95 -18.55 20.76
N ASP A 57 22.04 -18.63 21.52
CA ASP A 57 23.41 -18.63 20.98
C ASP A 57 23.90 -20.04 20.61
N ALA A 58 23.29 -21.07 21.19
CA ALA A 58 23.69 -22.46 20.97
C ALA A 58 23.01 -23.15 19.76
N SER A 59 22.03 -22.52 19.11
CA SER A 59 21.26 -23.16 18.04
C SER A 59 21.85 -22.89 16.64
N PRO A 60 22.45 -23.89 15.97
CA PRO A 60 22.95 -23.73 14.60
C PRO A 60 21.81 -23.50 13.58
N GLU A 61 20.60 -23.95 13.89
CA GLU A 61 19.40 -23.77 13.05
C GLU A 61 18.96 -22.30 13.02
N LEU A 62 19.09 -21.59 14.15
CA LEU A 62 18.82 -20.14 14.23
C LEU A 62 19.75 -19.35 13.32
N LEU A 63 21.04 -19.68 13.34
CA LEU A 63 22.05 -19.02 12.49
C LEU A 63 21.80 -19.28 11.00
N ALA A 64 21.51 -20.53 10.63
CA ALA A 64 21.17 -20.88 9.26
C ALA A 64 19.92 -20.13 8.77
N ARG A 65 18.89 -20.02 9.63
CA ARG A 65 17.67 -19.28 9.28
C ARG A 65 17.91 -17.79 9.16
N ALA A 66 18.70 -17.19 10.06
CA ALA A 66 19.07 -15.79 10.01
C ALA A 66 19.78 -15.43 8.68
N GLY A 67 20.72 -16.28 8.21
CA GLY A 67 21.35 -16.10 6.90
C GLY A 67 20.35 -16.22 5.73
N GLY A 68 19.37 -17.13 5.83
CA GLY A 68 18.27 -17.21 4.87
C GLY A 68 17.42 -15.93 4.85
N LEU A 69 17.10 -15.39 6.02
CA LEU A 69 16.33 -14.15 6.18
C LEU A 69 17.08 -12.94 5.59
N GLU A 70 18.40 -12.84 5.83
CA GLU A 70 19.25 -11.80 5.24
C GLU A 70 19.19 -11.84 3.71
N ARG A 71 19.38 -13.04 3.12
CA ARG A 71 19.24 -13.24 1.68
C ARG A 71 17.85 -12.85 1.18
N ASP A 72 16.80 -13.24 1.90
CA ASP A 72 15.42 -12.92 1.52
C ASP A 72 15.18 -11.41 1.55
N PHE A 73 15.72 -10.67 2.53
CA PHE A 73 15.65 -9.21 2.57
C PHE A 73 16.41 -8.53 1.41
N LEU A 74 17.61 -9.02 1.09
CA LEU A 74 18.37 -8.55 -0.07
C LEU A 74 17.56 -8.72 -1.36
N MET A 75 16.95 -9.88 -1.55
CA MET A 75 16.12 -10.18 -2.72
C MET A 75 14.77 -9.45 -2.71
N MET A 76 14.23 -9.12 -1.53
CA MET A 76 12.97 -8.41 -1.41
C MET A 76 13.06 -6.99 -1.96
N SER A 77 14.21 -6.32 -1.85
CA SER A 77 14.42 -4.98 -2.44
C SER A 77 14.24 -5.00 -3.98
N LEU A 78 14.78 -6.02 -4.65
CA LEU A 78 14.65 -6.24 -6.09
C LEU A 78 13.19 -6.50 -6.50
N GLN A 79 12.45 -7.27 -5.71
CA GLN A 79 11.03 -7.56 -5.97
C GLN A 79 10.11 -6.38 -5.62
N THR A 80 10.48 -5.57 -4.62
CA THR A 80 9.70 -4.40 -4.18
C THR A 80 9.88 -3.22 -5.14
N GLY A 81 10.98 -3.13 -5.89
CA GLY A 81 11.09 -2.19 -7.01
C GLY A 81 9.97 -2.38 -8.06
N ALA A 82 9.67 -3.63 -8.42
CA ALA A 82 8.62 -3.96 -9.38
C ALA A 82 7.20 -3.94 -8.78
N ARG A 83 7.02 -4.44 -7.53
CA ARG A 83 5.70 -4.51 -6.86
C ARG A 83 5.32 -3.24 -6.08
N GLY A 84 6.28 -2.41 -5.71
CA GLY A 84 6.09 -1.14 -4.99
C GLY A 84 5.46 -0.06 -5.87
N ALA A 85 5.81 -0.02 -7.15
CA ALA A 85 5.12 0.78 -8.17
C ALA A 85 3.65 0.36 -8.32
N ILE A 86 3.38 -0.94 -8.29
CA ILE A 86 2.02 -1.49 -8.38
C ILE A 86 1.22 -1.24 -7.09
N ARG A 87 1.83 -1.34 -5.90
CA ARG A 87 1.16 -1.02 -4.62
C ARG A 87 0.94 0.48 -4.43
N SER A 88 1.85 1.35 -4.86
CA SER A 88 1.65 2.81 -4.81
C SER A 88 0.56 3.23 -5.80
N ALA A 89 0.51 2.63 -6.99
CA ALA A 89 -0.60 2.80 -7.93
C ALA A 89 -1.93 2.29 -7.36
N LYS A 90 -1.95 1.12 -6.71
CA LYS A 90 -3.16 0.54 -6.10
C LYS A 90 -3.66 1.33 -4.87
N ARG A 91 -2.75 1.87 -4.04
CA ARG A 91 -3.11 2.74 -2.91
C ARG A 91 -3.62 4.12 -3.37
N LYS A 92 -3.10 4.66 -4.46
CA LYS A 92 -3.65 5.86 -5.12
C LYS A 92 -4.95 5.58 -5.91
N GLY A 93 -5.20 4.33 -6.28
CA GLY A 93 -6.36 3.90 -7.08
C GLY A 93 -7.74 4.19 -6.46
N LYS A 94 -7.88 4.14 -5.13
CA LYS A 94 -9.17 4.48 -4.46
C LYS A 94 -9.51 5.97 -4.58
N GLY A 95 -8.50 6.84 -4.53
CA GLY A 95 -8.67 8.28 -4.79
C GLY A 95 -8.76 8.61 -6.27
N PHE A 96 -8.01 7.89 -7.12
CA PHE A 96 -8.01 8.09 -8.57
C PHE A 96 -9.33 7.68 -9.24
N MET A 97 -9.93 6.56 -8.86
CA MET A 97 -11.26 6.18 -9.37
C MET A 97 -12.37 7.12 -8.87
N ALA A 98 -12.30 7.58 -7.63
CA ALA A 98 -13.23 8.59 -7.11
C ALA A 98 -13.06 9.94 -7.83
N ALA A 99 -11.83 10.36 -8.11
CA ALA A 99 -11.54 11.58 -8.86
C ALA A 99 -11.93 11.46 -10.34
N LEU A 100 -11.76 10.29 -10.97
CA LEU A 100 -12.22 10.04 -12.33
C LEU A 100 -13.75 10.06 -12.42
N VAL A 101 -14.45 9.40 -11.50
CA VAL A 101 -15.92 9.42 -11.45
C VAL A 101 -16.44 10.83 -11.16
N ALA A 102 -15.83 11.55 -10.22
CA ALA A 102 -16.19 12.94 -9.93
C ALA A 102 -15.94 13.87 -11.13
N ASN A 103 -14.81 13.71 -11.83
CA ASN A 103 -14.55 14.48 -13.06
C ASN A 103 -15.48 14.10 -14.20
N LEU A 104 -15.84 12.82 -14.36
CA LEU A 104 -16.78 12.37 -15.39
C LEU A 104 -18.17 12.97 -15.15
N ILE A 105 -18.62 13.02 -13.89
CA ILE A 105 -19.88 13.66 -13.50
C ILE A 105 -19.80 15.18 -13.68
N GLY A 106 -18.69 15.80 -13.29
CA GLY A 106 -18.46 17.24 -13.46
C GLY A 106 -18.49 17.65 -14.94
N VAL A 107 -17.67 17.01 -15.77
CA VAL A 107 -17.63 17.25 -17.23
C VAL A 107 -18.95 16.89 -17.90
N GLY A 108 -19.59 15.77 -17.51
CA GLY A 108 -20.90 15.38 -18.02
C GLY A 108 -21.99 16.40 -17.70
N SER A 109 -22.02 16.93 -16.46
CA SER A 109 -23.00 17.95 -16.06
C SER A 109 -22.82 19.26 -16.83
N TYR A 110 -21.59 19.73 -17.01
CA TYR A 110 -21.29 20.94 -17.78
C TYR A 110 -21.65 20.76 -19.27
N SER A 111 -21.34 19.59 -19.82
CA SER A 111 -21.64 19.26 -21.21
C SER A 111 -23.15 19.17 -21.47
N LEU A 112 -23.91 18.65 -20.50
CA LEU A 112 -25.37 18.59 -20.55
C LEU A 112 -26.00 19.98 -20.52
N VAL A 113 -25.53 20.86 -19.61
CA VAL A 113 -26.00 22.25 -19.53
C VAL A 113 -25.72 22.98 -20.84
N LEU A 114 -24.51 22.85 -21.38
CA LEU A 114 -24.16 23.45 -22.67
C LEU A 114 -25.01 22.91 -23.81
N ALA A 115 -25.26 21.60 -23.86
CA ALA A 115 -26.12 20.99 -24.89
C ALA A 115 -27.56 21.52 -24.81
N ILE A 116 -28.14 21.63 -23.61
CA ILE A 116 -29.48 22.19 -23.40
C ILE A 116 -29.51 23.66 -23.84
N LEU A 117 -28.53 24.46 -23.40
CA LEU A 117 -28.45 25.88 -23.72
C LEU A 117 -28.29 26.08 -25.23
N ALA A 118 -27.53 25.22 -25.89
CA ALA A 118 -27.28 25.30 -27.31
C ALA A 118 -28.45 24.74 -28.16
N ILE A 119 -29.28 23.83 -27.63
CA ILE A 119 -30.58 23.46 -28.21
C ILE A 119 -31.58 24.63 -28.07
N LEU A 120 -31.63 25.28 -26.91
CA LEU A 120 -32.50 26.44 -26.67
C LEU A 120 -32.12 27.63 -27.55
N LEU A 121 -30.82 27.91 -27.71
CA LEU A 121 -30.31 28.93 -28.63
C LEU A 121 -30.62 28.58 -30.08
N ARG A 122 -30.55 27.31 -30.49
CA ARG A 122 -30.95 26.88 -31.83
C ARG A 122 -32.44 27.14 -32.08
N GLN A 123 -33.31 26.82 -31.12
CA GLN A 123 -34.75 27.06 -31.25
C GLN A 123 -35.11 28.55 -31.28
N LYS A 124 -34.42 29.38 -30.48
CA LYS A 124 -34.77 30.80 -30.32
C LYS A 124 -34.07 31.74 -31.32
N TYR A 125 -32.85 31.42 -31.77
CA TYR A 125 -32.00 32.31 -32.57
C TYR A 125 -31.60 31.75 -33.94
N SER A 126 -32.08 30.56 -34.34
CA SER A 126 -31.73 29.91 -35.63
C SER A 126 -30.21 29.80 -35.87
N TRP A 127 -29.43 29.63 -34.81
CA TRP A 127 -27.98 29.45 -34.92
C TRP A 127 -27.65 28.09 -35.56
N SER A 128 -26.94 28.10 -36.69
CA SER A 128 -26.40 26.89 -37.31
C SER A 128 -25.07 26.51 -36.65
N TYR A 129 -24.91 25.23 -36.32
CA TYR A 129 -23.70 24.68 -35.70
C TYR A 129 -22.55 24.47 -36.69
N ASP A 130 -22.82 24.56 -37.99
CA ASP A 130 -21.86 24.21 -39.04
C ASP A 130 -20.57 25.03 -38.91
N GLY A 131 -20.67 26.35 -38.68
CA GLY A 131 -19.49 27.22 -38.61
C GLY A 131 -18.60 27.00 -37.37
N TRP A 132 -19.17 26.60 -36.22
CA TRP A 132 -18.39 26.38 -35.00
C TRP A 132 -17.75 24.98 -34.98
N ILE A 133 -18.46 23.98 -35.47
CA ILE A 133 -17.94 22.61 -35.61
C ILE A 133 -16.84 22.57 -36.67
N ASP A 134 -17.03 23.22 -37.82
CA ASP A 134 -15.99 23.31 -38.86
C ASP A 134 -14.74 24.04 -38.33
N GLY A 135 -14.90 25.08 -37.52
CA GLY A 135 -13.80 25.78 -36.87
C GLY A 135 -13.03 24.92 -35.87
N PHE A 136 -13.74 24.10 -35.08
CA PHE A 136 -13.12 23.20 -34.11
C PHE A 136 -12.40 22.02 -34.78
N ILE A 137 -12.98 21.44 -35.84
CA ILE A 137 -12.35 20.38 -36.63
C ILE A 137 -11.07 20.90 -37.28
N ARG A 138 -11.08 22.12 -37.85
CA ARG A 138 -9.87 22.74 -38.42
C ARG A 138 -8.80 22.95 -37.36
N PHE A 139 -9.17 23.50 -36.21
CA PHE A 139 -8.23 23.75 -35.11
C PHE A 139 -7.57 22.46 -34.60
N VAL A 140 -8.33 21.38 -34.45
CA VAL A 140 -7.77 20.08 -34.03
C VAL A 140 -6.88 19.47 -35.11
N THR A 141 -7.22 19.67 -36.38
CA THR A 141 -6.43 19.18 -37.52
C THR A 141 -5.13 19.96 -37.71
N ASP A 142 -5.08 21.25 -37.37
CA ASP A 142 -3.87 22.08 -37.45
C ASP A 142 -2.93 21.89 -36.22
N LEU A 143 -3.42 21.29 -35.13
CA LEU A 143 -2.65 21.07 -33.90
C LEU A 143 -1.96 19.69 -33.83
N PHE A 144 -2.27 18.79 -34.77
CA PHE A 144 -1.71 17.43 -34.90
C PHE A 144 -1.07 17.25 -36.28
#